data_AF-A0A816TFH0-F1
#
_entry.id   AF-A0A816TFH0-F1
#
_cell.length_a   1.000
_cell.length_b   1.000
_cell.length_c   1.000
_cell.angle_alpha   90.00
_cell.angle_beta   90.00
_cell.angle_gamma   90.00
#
_symmetry.space_group_name_H-M   'P 1'
#
loop_
_entity.id
_entity.type
_entity.pdbx_description
1 polymer ?
#
loop_
_entity_poly.entity_id
_entity_poly.type
_entity_poly.pdbx_seq_one_letter_code
_entity_poly.pdbx_strand_id
1 'polypeptide(L)'
;MSRSARSQWILTQEMAKRIGSDGGGAFIINYGKDGIISYSLQAIREHKFVNILDNPGSADVSAYVDFPSIKHSAEEASEPSPLHTTTIVEKCTLKFVDDYKHMLCQATEPVSTFLEYISLNDSFIDLLPCL
;
A
#
# COMPACT_ATOMS: atom_id res chain seq x y z
N MET A 1 8.35 -11.98 13.05
CA MET A 1 7.38 -11.00 12.51
C MET A 1 7.06 -9.97 13.59
N SER A 2 7.18 -8.66 13.30
CA SER A 2 6.80 -7.62 14.26
C SER A 2 5.28 -7.64 14.49
N ARG A 3 4.79 -7.11 15.62
CA ARG A 3 3.34 -7.11 15.91
C ARG A 3 2.53 -6.29 14.88
N SER A 4 3.10 -5.23 14.28
CA SER A 4 2.39 -4.45 13.24
C SER A 4 2.34 -5.20 11.89
N ALA A 5 3.40 -5.93 11.53
CA ALA A 5 3.41 -6.79 10.34
C ALA A 5 2.35 -7.89 10.43
N ARG A 6 2.06 -8.40 11.64
CA ARG A 6 0.99 -9.39 11.86
C ARG A 6 -0.41 -8.83 11.57
N SER A 7 -0.71 -7.60 11.97
CA SER A 7 -2.02 -7.00 11.69
C SER A 7 -2.20 -6.71 10.20
N GLN A 8 -1.16 -6.19 9.53
CA GLN A 8 -1.15 -5.96 8.08
C GLN A 8 -1.40 -7.27 7.30
N TRP A 9 -0.73 -8.35 7.72
CA TRP A 9 -0.90 -9.68 7.17
C TRP A 9 -2.35 -10.17 7.24
N ILE A 10 -2.95 -10.14 8.44
CA ILE A 10 -4.32 -10.64 8.65
C ILE A 10 -5.32 -9.86 7.81
N LEU A 11 -5.21 -8.52 7.79
CA LEU A 11 -6.10 -7.69 6.99
C LEU A 11 -5.97 -7.99 5.49
N THR A 12 -4.75 -8.20 5.01
CA THR A 12 -4.50 -8.50 3.60
C THR A 12 -5.04 -9.86 3.20
N GLN A 13 -4.92 -10.86 4.06
CA GLN A 13 -5.55 -12.16 3.88
C GLN A 13 -7.07 -12.07 3.77
N GLU A 14 -7.72 -11.29 4.64
CA GLU A 14 -9.17 -11.11 4.58
C GLU A 14 -9.60 -10.33 3.32
N MET A 15 -8.84 -9.32 2.91
CA MET A 15 -9.08 -8.62 1.64
C MET A 15 -8.95 -9.57 0.44
N ALA A 16 -7.89 -10.37 0.40
CA ALA A 16 -7.65 -11.32 -0.69
C ALA A 16 -8.77 -12.38 -0.77
N LYS A 17 -9.22 -12.93 0.36
CA LYS A 17 -10.37 -13.87 0.39
C LYS A 17 -11.65 -13.21 -0.10
N ARG A 18 -11.93 -11.97 0.30
CA ARG A 18 -13.12 -11.23 -0.13
C ARG A 18 -13.10 -10.98 -1.63
N ILE A 19 -11.96 -10.56 -2.17
CA ILE A 19 -11.77 -10.36 -3.61
C ILE A 19 -11.87 -11.68 -4.38
N GLY A 20 -11.30 -12.76 -3.84
CA GLY A 20 -11.38 -14.09 -4.46
C GLY A 20 -12.80 -14.64 -4.51
N SER A 21 -13.62 -14.36 -3.50
CA SER A 21 -15.01 -14.83 -3.42
C SER A 21 -16.01 -13.97 -4.20
N ASP A 22 -15.89 -12.65 -4.10
CA ASP A 22 -16.87 -11.72 -4.67
C ASP A 22 -16.39 -11.03 -5.96
N GLY A 23 -15.13 -11.21 -6.34
CA GLY A 23 -14.46 -10.43 -7.38
C GLY A 23 -14.02 -9.05 -6.90
N GLY A 24 -13.28 -8.33 -7.77
CA GLY A 24 -12.79 -6.97 -7.50
C GLY A 24 -11.28 -6.86 -7.41
N GLY A 25 -10.80 -5.84 -6.71
CA GLY A 25 -9.38 -5.57 -6.48
C GLY A 25 -9.18 -4.63 -5.29
N ALA A 26 -7.99 -4.65 -4.70
CA ALA A 26 -7.62 -3.75 -3.61
C ALA A 26 -6.46 -2.86 -4.02
N PHE A 27 -6.50 -1.60 -3.58
CA PHE A 27 -5.40 -0.66 -3.76
C PHE A 27 -4.95 -0.12 -2.40
N ILE A 28 -3.67 -0.30 -2.09
CA ILE A 28 -3.10 0.02 -0.77
C ILE A 28 -2.06 1.13 -0.95
N ILE A 29 -2.38 2.32 -0.45
CA ILE A 29 -1.49 3.49 -0.47
C ILE A 29 -1.07 3.77 0.97
N ASN A 30 0.24 3.76 1.21
CA ASN A 30 0.79 4.18 2.50
C ASN A 30 2.28 4.50 2.35
N TYR A 31 2.84 5.17 3.36
CA TYR A 31 4.28 5.39 3.43
C TYR A 31 4.95 4.13 3.98
N GLY A 32 5.88 3.56 3.22
CA GLY A 32 6.56 2.31 3.55
C GLY A 32 7.81 2.10 2.67
N LYS A 33 8.41 0.91 2.77
CA LYS A 33 9.54 0.51 1.91
C LYS A 33 9.36 -0.91 1.41
N ASP A 34 9.93 -1.19 0.24
CA ASP A 34 10.11 -2.54 -0.28
C ASP A 34 11.37 -3.18 0.32
N GLY A 35 11.33 -3.47 1.62
CA GLY A 35 12.45 -4.02 2.37
C GLY A 35 12.28 -3.96 3.89
N ILE A 36 13.27 -4.48 4.62
CA ILE A 36 13.22 -4.53 6.09
C ILE A 36 13.36 -3.10 6.66
N ILE A 37 12.40 -2.69 7.50
CA ILE A 37 12.43 -1.41 8.20
C ILE A 37 12.75 -1.66 9.68
N SER A 38 13.96 -1.34 10.11
CA SER A 38 14.47 -1.67 11.44
C SER A 38 14.07 -0.69 12.55
N TYR A 39 13.53 0.51 12.26
CA TYR A 39 13.02 1.46 13.26
C TYR A 39 11.94 2.38 12.64
N SER A 40 10.68 1.95 12.62
CA SER A 40 9.59 2.69 11.95
C SER A 40 8.62 3.41 12.87
N LEU A 41 8.55 3.03 14.14
CA LEU A 41 7.56 3.57 15.08
C LEU A 41 7.93 5.02 15.42
N GLN A 42 6.98 5.92 15.26
CA GLN A 42 7.14 7.35 15.52
C GLN A 42 5.89 7.91 16.18
N ALA A 43 6.06 8.97 16.98
CA ALA A 43 4.97 9.70 17.60
C ALA A 43 5.06 11.19 17.25
N ILE A 44 3.92 11.79 16.88
CA ILE A 44 3.82 13.21 16.53
C ILE A 44 2.77 13.88 17.42
N ARG A 45 3.13 15.00 18.04
CA ARG A 45 2.23 15.87 18.80
C ARG A 45 2.57 17.31 18.46
N GLU A 46 1.56 18.14 18.18
CA GLU A 46 1.75 19.56 17.83
C GLU A 46 2.79 19.78 16.71
N HIS A 47 2.71 18.96 15.65
CA HIS A 47 3.62 18.99 14.49
C HIS A 47 5.11 18.75 14.82
N LYS A 48 5.41 18.09 15.94
CA LYS A 48 6.77 17.76 16.35
C LYS A 48 6.89 16.29 16.69
N PHE A 49 8.04 15.71 16.37
CA PHE A 49 8.40 14.38 16.85
C PHE A 49 8.56 14.42 18.37
N VAL A 50 7.90 13.47 19.05
CA VAL A 50 8.00 13.29 20.51
C VAL A 50 8.45 11.87 20.83
N ASN A 51 8.92 11.66 22.06
CA ASN A 51 9.18 10.31 22.54
C ASN A 51 7.85 9.53 22.61
N ILE A 52 7.82 8.30 22.09
CA ILE A 52 6.63 7.45 22.07
C ILE A 52 6.07 7.17 23.47
N LEU A 53 6.93 7.19 24.50
CA LEU A 53 6.53 6.97 25.88
C LEU A 53 6.19 8.27 26.64
N ASP A 54 6.27 9.43 25.98
CA ASP A 54 5.88 10.71 26.58
C ASP A 54 4.35 10.89 26.55
N ASN A 55 3.72 10.90 27.72
CA ASN A 55 2.27 11.03 27.93
C ASN A 55 1.41 10.17 26.95
N PRO A 56 1.43 8.83 27.08
CA PRO A 56 0.77 7.91 26.15
C PRO A 56 -0.70 8.24 25.90
N GLY A 57 -1.13 8.13 24.64
CA GLY A 57 -2.49 8.48 24.20
C GLY A 57 -2.67 9.96 23.83
N SER A 58 -1.68 10.83 24.11
CA SER A 58 -1.73 12.25 23.74
C SER A 58 -1.03 12.60 22.42
N ALA A 59 -0.39 11.63 21.77
CA ALA A 59 0.31 11.80 20.49
C ALA A 59 -0.23 10.80 19.47
N ASP A 60 -0.21 11.19 18.18
CA ASP A 60 -0.50 10.27 17.08
C ASP A 60 0.70 9.34 16.85
N VAL A 61 0.45 8.04 16.74
CA VAL A 61 1.50 7.01 16.61
C VAL A 61 1.37 6.35 15.25
N SER A 62 2.42 6.47 14.43
CA SER A 62 2.49 5.87 13.11
C SER A 62 3.71 4.97 12.96
N ALA A 63 3.66 4.08 11.98
CA ALA A 63 4.77 3.24 11.57
C ALA A 63 4.73 3.03 10.06
N TYR A 64 5.89 2.95 9.43
CA TYR A 64 6.00 2.55 8.04
C TYR A 64 5.35 1.18 7.78
N VAL A 65 4.70 1.08 6.62
CA VAL A 65 4.11 -0.18 6.12
C VAL A 65 5.19 -1.13 5.62
N ASP A 66 4.99 -2.42 5.88
CA ASP A 66 5.81 -3.54 5.42
C ASP A 66 5.16 -4.15 4.17
N PHE A 67 5.46 -3.55 3.01
CA PHE A 67 4.93 -3.99 1.72
C PHE A 67 5.31 -5.43 1.34
N PRO A 68 6.53 -5.93 1.63
CA PRO A 68 6.86 -7.34 1.44
C PRO A 68 5.92 -8.29 2.20
N SER A 69 5.59 -7.98 3.46
CA SER A 69 4.64 -8.78 4.25
C SER A 69 3.24 -8.76 3.64
N ILE A 70 2.76 -7.61 3.15
CA ILE A 70 1.47 -7.49 2.46
C ILE A 70 1.46 -8.37 1.21
N LYS A 71 2.47 -8.24 0.34
CA LYS A 71 2.58 -9.03 -0.89
C LYS A 71 2.56 -10.53 -0.60
N HIS A 72 3.40 -10.98 0.32
CA HIS A 72 3.51 -12.40 0.68
C HIS A 72 2.18 -12.94 1.22
N SER A 73 1.49 -12.16 2.07
CA SER A 73 0.19 -12.54 2.61
C SER A 73 -0.92 -12.62 1.55
N ALA A 74 -0.89 -11.75 0.54
CA ALA A 74 -1.86 -11.81 -0.55
C ALA A 74 -1.62 -13.04 -1.45
N GLU A 75 -0.35 -13.36 -1.74
CA GLU A 75 0.04 -14.55 -2.50
C GLU A 75 -0.38 -15.84 -1.78
N GLU A 76 -0.16 -15.93 -0.46
CA GLU A 76 -0.56 -17.10 0.32
C GLU A 76 -2.09 -17.28 0.41
N ALA A 77 -2.84 -16.17 0.44
CA ALA A 77 -4.31 -16.20 0.48
C ALA A 77 -4.96 -16.52 -0.88
N SER A 78 -4.20 -16.37 -1.96
CA SER A 78 -4.73 -16.49 -3.32
C SER A 78 -4.80 -17.95 -3.74
N GLU A 79 -5.97 -18.38 -4.20
CA GLU A 79 -6.10 -19.66 -4.89
C GLU A 79 -5.31 -19.61 -6.21
N PRO A 80 -4.63 -20.70 -6.63
CA PRO A 80 -3.89 -20.73 -7.88
C PRO A 80 -4.83 -20.47 -9.06
N SER A 81 -4.66 -19.30 -9.67
CA SER A 81 -5.41 -18.94 -10.86
C SER A 81 -4.85 -19.71 -12.07
N PRO A 82 -5.69 -20.17 -13.01
CA PRO A 82 -5.21 -20.75 -14.27
C PRO A 82 -4.45 -19.73 -15.14
N LEU A 83 -4.56 -18.44 -14.80
CA LEU A 83 -3.76 -17.37 -15.35
C LEU A 83 -2.46 -17.25 -14.54
N HIS A 84 -1.33 -17.28 -15.24
CA HIS A 84 -0.03 -17.08 -14.61
C HIS A 84 -0.01 -15.74 -13.85
N THR A 85 0.55 -15.71 -12.63
CA THR A 85 0.57 -14.53 -11.76
C THR A 85 1.13 -13.31 -12.50
N THR A 86 2.10 -13.48 -13.39
CA THR A 86 2.63 -12.37 -14.21
C THR A 86 1.58 -11.76 -15.14
N THR A 87 0.69 -12.57 -15.72
CA THR A 87 -0.41 -12.07 -16.58
C THR A 87 -1.45 -11.33 -15.76
N ILE A 88 -1.72 -11.75 -14.52
CA ILE A 88 -2.64 -11.03 -13.62
C ILE A 88 -2.02 -9.70 -13.23
N VAL A 89 -0.77 -9.69 -12.78
CA VAL A 89 -0.05 -8.47 -12.42
C VAL A 89 -0.01 -7.51 -13.61
N GLU A 90 0.39 -7.96 -14.79
CA GLU A 90 0.44 -7.12 -16.00
C GLU A 90 -0.93 -6.53 -16.35
N LYS A 91 -1.99 -7.35 -16.43
CA LYS A 91 -3.32 -6.87 -16.79
C LYS A 91 -3.93 -5.96 -15.73
N CYS A 92 -3.71 -6.26 -14.45
CA CYS A 92 -4.15 -5.40 -13.35
C CYS A 92 -3.40 -4.08 -13.33
N THR A 93 -2.08 -4.08 -13.58
CA THR A 93 -1.27 -2.86 -13.69
C THR A 93 -1.72 -2.02 -14.88
N LEU A 94 -1.95 -2.62 -16.05
CA LEU A 94 -2.44 -1.89 -17.22
C LEU A 94 -3.81 -1.26 -16.97
N LYS A 95 -4.76 -2.05 -16.44
CA LYS A 95 -6.08 -1.53 -16.06
C LYS A 95 -5.97 -0.43 -15.00
N PHE A 96 -5.07 -0.58 -14.03
CA PHE A 96 -4.84 0.39 -12.98
C PHE A 96 -4.31 1.72 -13.54
N VAL A 97 -3.33 1.67 -14.43
CA VAL A 97 -2.80 2.87 -15.10
C VAL A 97 -3.89 3.57 -15.91
N ASP A 98 -4.74 2.82 -16.60
CA ASP A 98 -5.84 3.38 -17.37
C ASP A 98 -6.91 4.03 -16.49
N ASP A 99 -7.35 3.36 -15.42
CA ASP A 99 -8.33 3.90 -14.46
C ASP A 99 -7.77 5.15 -13.74
N TYR A 100 -6.48 5.15 -13.39
CA TYR A 100 -5.80 6.27 -12.76
C TYR A 100 -5.71 7.48 -13.71
N LYS A 101 -5.33 7.25 -14.98
CA LYS A 101 -5.33 8.30 -16.01
C LYS A 101 -6.74 8.85 -16.24
N HIS A 102 -7.75 8.00 -16.24
CA HIS A 102 -9.13 8.43 -16.34
C HIS A 102 -9.53 9.34 -15.18
N MET A 103 -9.17 8.98 -13.94
CA MET A 103 -9.40 9.80 -12.76
C MET A 103 -8.68 11.16 -12.85
N LEU A 104 -7.42 11.18 -13.29
CA LEU A 104 -6.66 12.41 -13.52
C LEU A 104 -7.34 13.32 -14.56
N CYS A 105 -7.81 12.77 -15.67
CA CYS A 105 -8.50 13.54 -16.72
C CYS A 105 -9.81 14.18 -16.24
N GLN A 106 -10.44 13.64 -15.20
CA GLN A 106 -11.68 14.17 -14.63
C GLN A 106 -11.44 15.02 -13.37
N ALA A 107 -10.23 15.03 -12.81
CA ALA A 107 -9.92 15.77 -11.61
C ALA A 107 -9.81 17.27 -11.90
N THR A 108 -10.37 18.08 -11.01
CA THR A 108 -10.20 19.53 -10.99
C THR A 108 -9.32 19.95 -9.82
N GLU A 109 -8.75 21.14 -9.89
CA GLU A 109 -7.99 21.70 -8.78
C GLU A 109 -8.84 21.78 -7.49
N PRO A 110 -8.27 21.41 -6.32
CA PRO A 110 -6.86 21.10 -6.06
C PRO A 110 -6.48 19.61 -6.20
N VAL A 111 -7.43 18.75 -6.59
CA VAL A 111 -7.25 17.28 -6.56
C VAL A 111 -6.30 16.81 -7.65
N SER A 112 -6.36 17.41 -8.85
CA SER A 112 -5.40 17.15 -9.94
C SER A 112 -3.97 17.40 -9.51
N THR A 113 -3.67 18.56 -8.91
CA THR A 113 -2.33 18.86 -8.36
C THR A 113 -1.88 17.85 -7.31
N PHE A 114 -2.77 17.43 -6.40
CA PHE A 114 -2.43 16.42 -5.40
C PHE A 114 -2.10 15.05 -6.02
N LEU A 115 -2.89 14.60 -6.99
CA LEU A 115 -2.68 13.34 -7.70
C LEU A 115 -1.38 13.37 -8.52
N GLU A 116 -1.06 14.50 -9.16
CA GLU A 116 0.23 14.68 -9.83
C GLU A 116 1.40 14.63 -8.83
N TYR A 117 1.28 15.29 -7.67
CA TYR A 117 2.29 15.29 -6.63
C TYR A 117 2.63 13.88 -6.11
N ILE A 118 1.63 13.04 -5.86
CA ILE A 118 1.87 11.66 -5.41
C ILE A 118 2.45 10.77 -6.51
N SER A 119 2.33 11.17 -7.79
CA SER A 119 2.89 10.45 -8.93
C SER A 119 4.36 10.81 -9.22
N LEU A 120 4.82 11.96 -8.71
CA LEU A 120 6.16 12.54 -8.97
C LEU A 120 7.25 12.09 -7.99
N ASN A 121 6.88 11.43 -6.89
CA ASN A 121 7.86 10.68 -6.11
C ASN A 121 8.00 9.32 -6.78
N ASP A 122 9.14 9.07 -7.43
CA ASP A 122 9.49 7.90 -8.26
C ASP A 122 9.09 6.51 -7.69
N SER A 123 8.65 6.42 -6.43
CA SER A 123 8.21 5.20 -5.76
C SER A 123 6.84 4.64 -6.20
N PHE A 124 6.01 5.41 -6.91
CA PHE A 124 4.63 4.99 -7.24
C PHE A 124 4.48 4.41 -8.67
N ILE A 125 5.42 4.72 -9.57
CA ILE A 125 5.41 4.31 -10.98
C ILE A 125 6.61 3.41 -11.34
N ASP A 126 7.49 3.09 -10.40
CA ASP A 126 8.60 2.12 -10.59
C ASP A 126 8.15 0.63 -10.53
N LEU A 127 6.88 0.33 -10.79
CA LEU A 127 6.43 -1.02 -11.19
C LEU A 127 6.46 -1.23 -12.72
N LEU A 128 7.31 -0.45 -13.40
CA LEU A 128 7.78 -0.66 -14.77
C LEU A 128 9.28 -1.00 -14.71
N PRO A 129 9.75 -1.94 -15.53
CA PRO A 129 10.28 -3.24 -15.16
C PRO A 129 11.72 -3.21 -14.60
N CYS A 130 11.93 -3.90 -13.47
CA CYS A 130 13.19 -4.60 -13.20
C CYS A 130 13.00 -6.11 -13.44
N LEU A 131 12.68 -6.46 -14.70
CA LEU A 131 13.00 -7.72 -15.37
C LEU A 131 13.12 -7.44 -16.88
#